data_AF-A0A5D0NRA7-F1
#
_entry.id   AF-A0A5D0NRA7-F1
#
_cell.length_a   1.000
_cell.length_b   1.000
_cell.length_c   1.000
_cell.angle_alpha   90.00
_cell.angle_beta   90.00
_cell.angle_gamma   90.00
#
_symmetry.space_group_name_H-M   'P 1'
#
loop_
_entity.id
_entity.type
_entity.pdbx_description
1 polymer ?
#
loop_
_entity_poly.entity_id
_entity_poly.type
_entity_poly.pdbx_seq_one_letter_code
_entity_poly.pdbx_strand_id
1 'polypeptide(L)'
;MPAFACAAVAACAALTSCGGSETASAPSSPPPSSPAPASSPSPTASPTASPVDQSPAGEKLVLRWRRTGGFAGVGGPGSVPEFSLYSSGRAIVASGAAPGGQPRGGLTEYRLKPEAVRPLLDGARAAGLGRSHTVGSERIADALITVVTMDGATTRIIQAESQSGPEARFLKRLDPAGWPASDQAAKPKPYEPAKTAVLAGETAATGTVKAWPLAPLGDGVREAGALCTLAPARKVPATRPDIGWRSEGKTYSVRLRPLLPAESSCRDIA
;
A
#
# COMPACT_ATOMS: atom_id res chain seq x y z
N MET A 1 -20.12 0.37 43.59
CA MET A 1 -18.70 0.09 43.33
C MET A 1 -18.40 -1.33 43.79
N PRO A 2 -17.79 -2.20 42.98
CA PRO A 2 -17.10 -3.40 43.44
C PRO A 2 -15.57 -3.29 43.24
N ALA A 3 -14.81 -4.07 43.99
CA ALA A 3 -13.35 -3.94 44.12
C ALA A 3 -12.54 -4.44 42.91
N PHE A 4 -11.32 -3.91 42.76
CA PHE A 4 -10.25 -4.53 41.99
C PHE A 4 -9.70 -5.78 42.70
N ALA A 5 -9.21 -6.75 41.93
CA ALA A 5 -8.34 -7.82 42.41
C ALA A 5 -7.13 -7.94 41.50
N CYS A 6 -5.93 -7.68 42.02
CA CYS A 6 -4.67 -7.88 41.30
C CYS A 6 -4.21 -9.32 41.45
N ALA A 7 -3.75 -9.93 40.36
CA ALA A 7 -2.99 -11.17 40.37
C ALA A 7 -1.75 -11.00 39.49
N ALA A 8 -0.59 -10.77 40.11
CA ALA A 8 0.69 -10.74 39.43
C ALA A 8 1.34 -12.13 39.56
N VAL A 9 1.73 -12.73 38.44
CA VAL A 9 2.51 -13.98 38.40
C VAL A 9 3.84 -13.68 37.75
N ALA A 10 4.90 -13.63 38.57
CA ALA A 10 6.27 -13.62 38.09
C ALA A 10 6.80 -15.07 38.03
N ALA A 11 7.41 -15.44 36.91
CA ALA A 11 8.08 -16.73 36.75
C ALA A 11 9.41 -16.52 36.03
N CYS A 12 10.52 -16.75 36.74
CA CYS A 12 11.85 -16.77 36.16
C CYS A 12 12.16 -18.16 35.60
N ALA A 13 12.84 -18.23 34.46
CA ALA A 13 13.50 -19.43 33.96
C ALA A 13 14.91 -19.07 33.49
N ALA A 14 15.86 -19.98 33.65
CA ALA A 14 17.29 -19.67 33.66
C ALA A 14 17.99 -19.84 32.30
N LEU A 15 19.21 -19.31 32.24
CA LEU A 15 20.16 -19.45 31.14
C LEU A 15 20.61 -20.92 30.96
N THR A 16 20.86 -21.33 29.72
CA THR A 16 21.78 -22.43 29.41
C THR A 16 22.73 -22.00 28.29
N SER A 17 24.03 -22.30 28.46
CA SER A 17 25.09 -21.93 27.54
C SER A 17 26.00 -23.12 27.24
N CYS A 18 26.16 -23.43 25.97
CA CYS A 18 27.28 -24.14 25.35
C CYS A 18 27.27 -23.75 23.85
N GLY A 19 28.37 -23.69 23.12
CA GLY A 19 29.73 -24.10 23.47
C GLY A 19 30.28 -24.97 22.33
N GLY A 20 31.12 -24.39 21.48
CA GLY A 20 31.66 -25.06 20.29
C GLY A 20 32.64 -24.13 19.57
N SER A 21 33.86 -24.62 19.37
CA SER A 21 35.01 -23.87 18.85
C SER A 21 35.70 -24.67 17.75
N GLU A 22 36.66 -24.04 17.06
CA GLU A 22 37.60 -24.66 16.10
C GLU A 22 36.94 -25.07 14.75
N THR A 23 37.64 -25.12 13.61
CA THR A 23 39.10 -25.18 13.38
C THR A 23 39.56 -24.21 12.25
N ALA A 24 40.87 -24.01 12.08
CA ALA A 24 41.47 -22.96 11.24
C ALA A 24 42.04 -23.45 9.88
N SER A 25 42.73 -22.53 9.16
CA SER A 25 43.49 -22.69 7.89
C SER A 25 42.70 -22.41 6.59
N ALA A 26 43.25 -21.82 5.52
CA ALA A 26 44.51 -21.05 5.30
C ALA A 26 44.39 -20.23 3.97
N PRO A 27 45.21 -19.19 3.73
CA PRO A 27 45.10 -18.32 2.54
C PRO A 27 45.94 -18.79 1.33
N SER A 28 45.49 -18.48 0.10
CA SER A 28 46.25 -18.69 -1.15
C SER A 28 46.01 -17.59 -2.21
N SER A 29 47.10 -17.08 -2.78
CA SER A 29 47.24 -16.11 -3.89
C SER A 29 48.73 -16.08 -4.31
N PRO A 30 49.20 -15.42 -5.41
CA PRO A 30 48.51 -14.69 -6.48
C PRO A 30 48.47 -15.56 -7.78
N PRO A 31 49.03 -15.28 -8.99
CA PRO A 31 49.77 -14.14 -9.59
C PRO A 31 49.01 -13.33 -10.67
N PRO A 32 49.50 -12.14 -11.10
CA PRO A 32 48.94 -11.34 -12.19
C PRO A 32 49.70 -11.48 -13.54
N SER A 33 49.04 -11.19 -14.67
CA SER A 33 49.67 -11.10 -16.01
C SER A 33 49.00 -10.11 -16.97
N SER A 34 49.67 -8.97 -17.21
CA SER A 34 49.82 -8.18 -18.46
C SER A 34 48.62 -7.62 -19.28
N PRO A 35 48.81 -6.60 -20.14
CA PRO A 35 47.74 -5.76 -20.69
C PRO A 35 47.67 -5.65 -22.24
N ALA A 36 46.84 -4.72 -22.75
CA ALA A 36 46.68 -4.26 -24.15
C ALA A 36 45.84 -5.17 -25.08
N PRO A 37 45.22 -4.68 -26.18
CA PRO A 37 45.35 -3.35 -26.82
C PRO A 37 44.15 -2.40 -26.63
N ALA A 38 44.24 -1.21 -27.24
CA ALA A 38 43.26 -0.13 -27.14
C ALA A 38 42.15 -0.20 -28.21
N SER A 39 40.97 0.34 -27.86
CA SER A 39 39.86 0.64 -28.80
C SER A 39 39.28 2.01 -28.48
N SER A 40 39.23 2.91 -29.45
CA SER A 40 38.71 4.28 -29.29
C SER A 40 37.18 4.35 -29.39
N PRO A 41 36.48 4.97 -28.43
CA PRO A 41 35.10 5.42 -28.63
C PRO A 41 35.05 6.89 -29.11
N SER A 42 34.20 7.13 -30.11
CA SER A 42 33.86 8.47 -30.64
C SER A 42 33.00 9.28 -29.63
N PRO A 43 32.76 10.60 -29.83
CA PRO A 43 32.41 11.48 -28.70
C PRO A 43 31.03 11.20 -28.10
N THR A 44 31.00 11.13 -26.76
CA THR A 44 29.76 11.01 -25.96
C THR A 44 28.89 12.25 -26.16
N ALA A 45 27.72 12.07 -26.78
CA ALA A 45 26.68 13.09 -26.79
C ALA A 45 26.17 13.34 -25.37
N SER A 46 25.99 14.62 -25.00
CA SER A 46 25.47 15.00 -23.68
C SER A 46 24.11 14.37 -23.42
N PRO A 47 23.90 13.64 -22.30
CA PRO A 47 22.59 13.12 -21.95
C PRO A 47 21.65 14.28 -21.58
N THR A 48 20.72 14.59 -22.48
CA THR A 48 19.59 15.49 -22.20
C THR A 48 18.87 14.99 -20.94
N ALA A 49 18.83 15.80 -19.90
CA ALA A 49 18.25 15.42 -18.63
C ALA A 49 16.73 15.22 -18.77
N SER A 50 16.29 13.96 -18.77
CA SER A 50 14.87 13.60 -18.68
C SER A 50 14.23 14.24 -17.43
N PRO A 51 12.97 14.71 -17.51
CA PRO A 51 12.31 15.36 -16.38
C PRO A 51 12.18 14.39 -15.20
N VAL A 52 12.60 14.85 -14.02
CA VAL A 52 12.63 14.06 -12.78
C VAL A 52 11.23 13.55 -12.43
N ASP A 53 11.05 12.23 -12.33
CA ASP A 53 9.82 11.62 -11.84
C ASP A 53 9.76 11.86 -10.31
N GLN A 54 8.94 12.83 -9.86
CA GLN A 54 8.95 13.33 -8.48
C GLN A 54 8.24 12.43 -7.45
N SER A 55 8.28 11.10 -7.63
CA SER A 55 8.25 10.19 -6.47
C SER A 55 9.65 10.20 -5.86
N PRO A 56 9.82 10.45 -4.54
CA PRO A 56 11.13 10.35 -3.89
C PRO A 56 11.66 8.91 -4.04
N ALA A 57 12.73 8.77 -4.82
CA ALA A 57 13.26 7.48 -5.22
C ALA A 57 13.71 6.67 -3.98
N GLY A 58 13.11 5.49 -3.79
CA GLY A 58 13.47 4.55 -2.72
C GLY A 58 12.49 4.44 -1.54
N GLU A 59 11.34 5.14 -1.53
CA GLU A 59 10.29 4.90 -0.50
C GLU A 59 9.63 3.51 -0.67
N LYS A 60 10.19 2.47 -0.05
CA LYS A 60 9.63 1.10 -0.02
C LYS A 60 8.34 1.07 0.79
N LEU A 61 7.29 0.44 0.28
CA LEU A 61 6.11 0.04 1.06
C LEU A 61 6.54 -1.02 2.11
N VAL A 62 6.27 -0.77 3.39
CA VAL A 62 6.62 -1.70 4.49
C VAL A 62 5.40 -2.40 5.08
N LEU A 63 4.26 -1.70 5.20
CA LEU A 63 3.01 -2.23 5.75
C LEU A 63 1.81 -1.61 5.02
N ARG A 64 0.86 -2.44 4.59
CA ARG A 64 -0.40 -2.04 3.94
C ARG A 64 -1.54 -2.87 4.52
N TRP A 65 -2.73 -2.30 4.66
CA TRP A 65 -3.94 -3.11 4.78
C TRP A 65 -5.08 -2.56 3.92
N ARG A 66 -5.91 -3.48 3.40
CA ARG A 66 -7.18 -3.17 2.72
C ARG A 66 -8.31 -4.06 3.25
N ARG A 67 -9.55 -3.57 3.33
CA ARG A 67 -10.73 -4.40 3.60
C ARG A 67 -11.43 -4.77 2.30
N THR A 68 -11.74 -6.05 2.12
CA THR A 68 -12.45 -6.57 0.95
C THR A 68 -13.62 -7.47 1.35
N GLY A 69 -14.50 -7.81 0.41
CA GLY A 69 -15.62 -8.73 0.65
C GLY A 69 -16.85 -8.03 1.22
N GLY A 70 -17.64 -8.73 2.04
CA GLY A 70 -18.98 -8.26 2.43
C GLY A 70 -20.02 -8.44 1.31
N PHE A 71 -21.29 -8.61 1.68
CA PHE A 71 -22.43 -8.64 0.74
C PHE A 71 -22.45 -7.46 -0.24
N ALA A 72 -21.99 -6.28 0.20
CA ALA A 72 -21.94 -5.05 -0.61
C ALA A 72 -20.69 -4.92 -1.52
N GLY A 73 -19.81 -5.92 -1.60
CA GLY A 73 -18.63 -5.89 -2.48
C GLY A 73 -17.59 -4.82 -2.11
N VAL A 74 -17.30 -4.66 -0.82
CA VAL A 74 -16.30 -3.72 -0.30
C VAL A 74 -14.92 -4.04 -0.88
N GLY A 75 -14.12 -3.00 -1.17
CA GLY A 75 -12.70 -3.16 -1.54
C GLY A 75 -12.44 -3.97 -2.80
N GLY A 76 -13.36 -3.94 -3.78
CA GLY A 76 -13.16 -4.59 -5.07
C GLY A 76 -11.87 -4.14 -5.80
N PRO A 77 -11.48 -4.84 -6.89
CA PRO A 77 -10.26 -4.54 -7.64
C PRO A 77 -10.17 -3.06 -8.06
N GLY A 78 -8.97 -2.48 -7.92
CA GLY A 78 -8.76 -1.04 -8.14
C GLY A 78 -9.23 -0.12 -7.00
N SER A 79 -9.60 -0.66 -5.84
CA SER A 79 -9.76 0.13 -4.62
C SER A 79 -8.42 0.75 -4.16
N VAL A 80 -8.49 1.89 -3.46
CA VAL A 80 -7.35 2.40 -2.69
C VAL A 80 -7.35 1.68 -1.34
N PRO A 81 -6.22 1.12 -0.87
CA PRO A 81 -6.11 0.56 0.48
C PRO A 81 -6.41 1.59 1.56
N GLU A 82 -7.10 1.19 2.62
CA GLU A 82 -7.38 2.04 3.78
C GLU A 82 -6.11 2.57 4.46
N PHE A 83 -4.99 1.83 4.38
CA PHE A 83 -3.71 2.19 4.98
C PHE A 83 -2.52 1.76 4.12
N SER A 84 -1.50 2.62 4.00
CA SER A 84 -0.17 2.26 3.48
C SER A 84 0.93 3.08 4.17
N LEU A 85 1.87 2.39 4.82
CA LEU A 85 3.06 2.92 5.49
C LEU A 85 4.31 2.58 4.69
N TYR A 86 5.19 3.57 4.54
CA TYR A 86 6.43 3.53 3.78
C TYR A 86 7.65 3.59 4.72
N SER A 87 8.80 3.10 4.26
CA SER A 87 10.07 3.10 5.01
C SER A 87 10.54 4.50 5.42
N SER A 88 10.04 5.54 4.77
CA SER A 88 10.23 6.97 5.07
C SER A 88 9.48 7.48 6.32
N GLY A 89 8.63 6.65 6.94
CA GLY A 89 7.65 7.10 7.94
C GLY A 89 6.45 7.85 7.34
N ARG A 90 6.34 7.98 6.03
CA ARG A 90 5.09 8.41 5.39
C ARG A 90 4.03 7.34 5.60
N ALA A 91 2.87 7.72 6.13
CA ALA A 91 1.67 6.90 6.10
C ALA A 91 0.58 7.62 5.30
N ILE A 92 -0.14 6.91 4.45
CA ILE A 92 -1.30 7.41 3.72
C ILE A 92 -2.51 6.59 4.16
N VAL A 93 -3.58 7.29 4.54
CA VAL A 93 -4.79 6.71 5.12
C VAL A 93 -6.01 7.23 4.36
N ALA A 94 -6.93 6.33 3.99
CA ALA A 94 -8.16 6.71 3.30
C ALA A 94 -9.25 7.13 4.31
N SER A 95 -9.62 8.41 4.31
CA SER A 95 -10.60 8.94 5.26
C SER A 95 -12.04 8.64 4.82
N GLY A 96 -12.86 8.08 5.72
CA GLY A 96 -14.32 7.99 5.50
C GLY A 96 -14.72 7.07 4.34
N ALA A 97 -14.13 5.90 4.22
CA ALA A 97 -14.68 4.80 3.42
C ALA A 97 -15.93 4.23 4.13
N ALA A 98 -17.12 4.61 3.67
CA ALA A 98 -18.35 3.91 4.03
C ALA A 98 -18.33 2.50 3.41
N PRO A 99 -18.91 1.46 4.05
CA PRO A 99 -18.97 0.12 3.47
C PRO A 99 -19.56 0.12 2.05
N GLY A 100 -18.79 -0.34 1.07
CA GLY A 100 -19.17 -0.38 -0.36
C GLY A 100 -19.01 0.94 -1.12
N GLY A 101 -18.58 2.03 -0.48
CA GLY A 101 -18.39 3.33 -1.12
C GLY A 101 -16.95 3.60 -1.57
N GLN A 102 -16.78 4.51 -2.53
CA GLN A 102 -15.51 5.25 -2.66
C GLN A 102 -15.24 6.05 -1.36
N PRO A 103 -13.98 6.27 -0.96
CA PRO A 103 -13.64 7.17 0.14
C PRO A 103 -14.28 8.55 -0.08
N ARG A 104 -15.16 8.97 0.85
CA ARG A 104 -15.83 10.28 0.79
C ARG A 104 -14.96 11.38 1.38
N GLY A 105 -14.10 11.04 2.33
CA GLY A 105 -12.92 11.85 2.64
C GLY A 105 -11.81 11.56 1.65
N GLY A 106 -10.93 12.54 1.44
CA GLY A 106 -9.72 12.34 0.65
C GLY A 106 -8.72 11.39 1.32
N LEU A 107 -7.61 11.17 0.66
CA LEU A 107 -6.46 10.50 1.25
C LEU A 107 -5.70 11.51 2.11
N THR A 108 -5.30 11.12 3.32
CA THR A 108 -4.52 11.97 4.24
C THR A 108 -3.11 11.41 4.38
N GLU A 109 -2.10 12.27 4.18
CA GLU A 109 -0.69 11.97 4.45
C GLU A 109 -0.33 12.37 5.88
N TYR A 110 0.23 11.41 6.61
CA TYR A 110 0.88 11.56 7.90
C TYR A 110 2.39 11.34 7.72
N ARG A 111 3.19 11.98 8.57
CA ARG A 111 4.64 11.76 8.64
C ARG A 111 5.00 11.35 10.05
N LEU A 112 5.24 10.06 10.27
CA LEU A 112 5.80 9.54 11.52
C LEU A 112 7.31 9.76 11.54
N LYS A 113 7.87 9.99 12.73
CA LYS A 113 9.32 9.98 12.95
C LYS A 113 9.85 8.54 13.00
N PRO A 114 11.12 8.26 12.64
CA PRO A 114 11.67 6.90 12.61
C PRO A 114 11.50 6.12 13.93
N GLU A 115 11.55 6.82 15.06
CA GLU A 115 11.45 6.27 16.41
C GLU A 115 10.05 5.76 16.74
N ALA A 116 9.02 6.27 16.06
CA ALA A 116 7.64 5.81 16.13
C ALA A 116 7.33 4.72 15.09
N VAL A 117 7.97 4.77 13.91
CA VAL A 117 7.83 3.74 12.87
C VAL A 117 8.34 2.37 13.35
N ARG A 118 9.50 2.33 14.02
CA ARG A 118 10.09 1.09 14.54
C ARG A 118 9.15 0.29 15.47
N PRO A 119 8.66 0.82 16.62
CA PRO A 119 7.76 0.09 17.52
C PRO A 119 6.36 -0.17 16.94
N LEU A 120 6.01 0.46 15.82
CA LEU A 120 4.82 0.11 15.05
C LEU A 120 5.07 -1.17 14.21
N LEU A 121 6.18 -1.22 13.45
CA LEU A 121 6.57 -2.39 12.66
C LEU A 121 6.92 -3.60 13.54
N ASP A 122 7.61 -3.39 14.66
CA ASP A 122 7.92 -4.47 15.61
C ASP A 122 6.66 -4.95 16.33
N GLY A 123 5.71 -4.05 16.58
CA GLY A 123 4.36 -4.41 17.01
C GLY A 123 3.61 -5.28 15.99
N ALA A 124 3.74 -4.99 14.69
CA ALA A 124 3.14 -5.79 13.62
C ALA A 124 3.77 -7.18 13.52
N ARG A 125 5.11 -7.28 13.66
CA ARG A 125 5.85 -8.55 13.70
C ARG A 125 5.45 -9.39 14.92
N ALA A 126 5.37 -8.79 16.10
CA ALA A 126 4.90 -9.44 17.33
C ALA A 126 3.43 -9.88 17.23
N ALA A 127 2.61 -9.17 16.46
CA ALA A 127 1.24 -9.54 16.11
C ALA A 127 1.14 -10.56 14.95
N GLY A 128 2.23 -11.28 14.62
CA GLY A 128 2.22 -12.38 13.65
C GLY A 128 2.26 -11.96 12.17
N LEU A 129 2.06 -10.69 11.85
CA LEU A 129 1.86 -10.18 10.48
C LEU A 129 3.10 -10.33 9.56
N GLY A 130 4.26 -10.67 10.12
CA GLY A 130 5.49 -10.96 9.38
C GLY A 130 5.52 -12.34 8.71
N ARG A 131 4.43 -13.12 8.77
CA ARG A 131 4.29 -14.44 8.13
C ARG A 131 2.91 -14.55 7.49
N SER A 132 2.82 -15.16 6.30
CA SER A 132 1.53 -15.33 5.61
C SER A 132 0.66 -16.36 6.31
N HIS A 133 -0.58 -16.00 6.67
CA HIS A 133 -1.55 -16.87 7.33
C HIS A 133 -3.00 -16.32 7.22
N THR A 134 -3.98 -17.12 7.64
CA THR A 134 -5.40 -16.71 7.74
C THR A 134 -5.88 -16.83 9.19
N VAL A 135 -6.68 -15.87 9.64
CA VAL A 135 -7.32 -15.81 10.97
C VAL A 135 -8.84 -15.68 10.78
N GLY A 136 -9.62 -16.46 11.53
CA GLY A 136 -11.08 -16.52 11.42
C GLY A 136 -11.59 -17.69 10.58
N SER A 137 -12.86 -17.67 10.17
CA SER A 137 -13.55 -18.79 9.52
C SER A 137 -13.94 -18.47 8.08
N GLU A 138 -13.38 -19.22 7.12
CA GLU A 138 -13.72 -19.10 5.68
C GLU A 138 -15.12 -19.63 5.31
N ARG A 139 -15.89 -20.15 6.28
CA ARG A 139 -17.26 -20.64 6.07
C ARG A 139 -18.32 -19.53 6.01
N ILE A 140 -17.93 -18.28 6.19
CA ILE A 140 -18.82 -17.11 6.21
C ILE A 140 -18.81 -16.47 4.81
N ALA A 141 -19.82 -16.78 4.01
CA ALA A 141 -19.86 -16.44 2.58
C ALA A 141 -19.85 -14.93 2.28
N ASP A 142 -20.35 -14.12 3.21
CA ASP A 142 -20.46 -12.66 3.13
C ASP A 142 -19.45 -11.93 4.04
N ALA A 143 -18.38 -12.60 4.47
CA ALA A 143 -17.42 -12.00 5.39
C ALA A 143 -16.69 -10.77 4.82
N LEU A 144 -16.47 -9.78 5.68
CA LEU A 144 -15.44 -8.77 5.47
C LEU A 144 -14.07 -9.39 5.79
N ILE A 145 -13.12 -9.25 4.87
CA ILE A 145 -11.75 -9.75 5.01
C ILE A 145 -10.82 -8.55 5.05
N THR A 146 -10.08 -8.39 6.15
CA THR A 146 -8.95 -7.45 6.18
C THR A 146 -7.71 -8.17 5.68
N VAL A 147 -7.18 -7.73 4.53
CA VAL A 147 -5.93 -8.23 3.97
C VAL A 147 -4.81 -7.29 4.40
N VAL A 148 -3.86 -7.80 5.17
CA VAL A 148 -2.67 -7.07 5.63
C VAL A 148 -1.46 -7.62 4.90
N THR A 149 -0.64 -6.74 4.29
CA THR A 149 0.63 -7.11 3.65
C THR A 149 1.76 -6.38 4.34
N MET A 150 2.79 -7.10 4.81
CA MET A 150 3.96 -6.54 5.48
C MET A 150 5.23 -7.24 5.04
N ASP A 151 6.23 -6.48 4.58
CA ASP A 151 7.53 -6.99 4.08
C ASP A 151 7.43 -8.17 3.06
N GLY A 152 6.28 -8.32 2.39
CA GLY A 152 5.98 -9.40 1.42
C GLY A 152 5.08 -10.52 1.96
N ALA A 153 5.01 -10.71 3.28
CA ALA A 153 4.04 -11.60 3.92
C ALA A 153 2.62 -11.04 3.79
N THR A 154 1.61 -11.91 3.68
CA THR A 154 0.19 -11.51 3.57
C THR A 154 -0.68 -12.28 4.56
N THR A 155 -1.31 -11.55 5.48
CA THR A 155 -2.26 -12.06 6.47
C THR A 155 -3.70 -11.74 6.06
N ARG A 156 -4.61 -12.73 6.13
CA ARG A 156 -6.06 -12.56 5.92
C ARG A 156 -6.79 -12.65 7.25
N ILE A 157 -7.45 -11.58 7.68
CA ILE A 157 -8.20 -11.52 8.95
C ILE A 157 -9.69 -11.41 8.63
N ILE A 158 -10.45 -12.48 8.87
CA ILE A 158 -11.86 -12.63 8.51
C ILE A 158 -12.73 -12.13 9.67
N GLN A 159 -13.63 -11.19 9.41
CA GLN A 159 -14.37 -10.42 10.42
C GLN A 159 -13.45 -9.91 11.53
N ALA A 160 -12.50 -9.03 11.16
CA ALA A 160 -11.46 -8.55 12.09
C ALA A 160 -12.04 -7.87 13.35
N GLU A 161 -13.22 -7.27 13.25
CA GLU A 161 -14.04 -6.75 14.34
C GLU A 161 -14.47 -7.82 15.37
N SER A 162 -14.67 -9.06 14.94
CA SER A 162 -15.04 -10.22 15.76
C SER A 162 -13.82 -10.97 16.32
N GLN A 163 -12.61 -10.71 15.82
CA GLN A 163 -11.39 -11.43 16.22
C GLN A 163 -10.76 -10.84 17.49
N SER A 164 -10.51 -11.70 18.48
CA SER A 164 -9.77 -11.36 19.70
C SER A 164 -8.25 -11.55 19.57
N GLY A 165 -7.76 -12.02 18.41
CA GLY A 165 -6.34 -12.27 18.12
C GLY A 165 -5.44 -11.03 18.19
N PRO A 166 -4.10 -11.21 18.30
CA PRO A 166 -3.16 -10.09 18.32
C PRO A 166 -3.14 -9.30 17.01
N GLU A 167 -3.44 -9.93 15.86
CA GLU A 167 -3.50 -9.32 14.53
C GLU A 167 -4.58 -8.22 14.51
N ALA A 168 -5.80 -8.58 14.94
CA ALA A 168 -6.95 -7.69 14.98
C ALA A 168 -6.82 -6.61 16.07
N ARG A 169 -6.19 -6.93 17.21
CA ARG A 169 -5.80 -5.94 18.21
C ARG A 169 -4.76 -4.95 17.66
N PHE A 170 -3.84 -5.40 16.81
CA PHE A 170 -2.83 -4.54 16.20
C PHE A 170 -3.41 -3.57 15.16
N LEU A 171 -4.44 -3.95 14.39
CA LEU A 171 -5.11 -3.04 13.44
C LEU A 171 -5.55 -1.72 14.10
N LYS A 172 -5.99 -1.76 15.36
CA LYS A 172 -6.40 -0.56 16.13
C LYS A 172 -5.23 0.41 16.41
N ARG A 173 -3.97 -0.05 16.36
CA ARG A 173 -2.77 0.80 16.46
C ARG A 173 -2.40 1.50 15.14
N LEU A 174 -3.04 1.13 14.03
CA LEU A 174 -2.86 1.77 12.72
C LEU A 174 -3.84 2.92 12.47
N ASP A 175 -4.76 3.19 13.39
CA ASP A 175 -5.62 4.37 13.37
C ASP A 175 -4.83 5.61 13.79
N PRO A 176 -4.67 6.62 12.91
CA PRO A 176 -3.94 7.85 13.25
C PRO A 176 -4.58 8.69 14.36
N ALA A 177 -5.86 8.48 14.68
CA ALA A 177 -6.50 9.13 15.83
C ALA A 177 -5.87 8.70 17.17
N GLY A 178 -5.20 7.54 17.22
CA GLY A 178 -4.45 7.05 18.36
C GLY A 178 -2.96 7.44 18.39
N TRP A 179 -2.46 8.20 17.40
CA TRP A 179 -1.03 8.54 17.29
C TRP A 179 -0.70 9.86 18.00
N PRO A 180 0.24 9.87 18.96
CA PRO A 180 0.67 11.10 19.62
C PRO A 180 1.19 12.16 18.64
N ALA A 181 0.96 13.44 18.94
CA ALA A 181 1.55 14.54 18.16
C ALA A 181 3.08 14.60 18.28
N SER A 182 3.66 14.04 19.37
CA SER A 182 5.11 13.86 19.55
C SER A 182 5.75 12.95 18.51
N ASP A 183 4.97 12.01 17.97
CA ASP A 183 5.45 10.92 17.12
C ASP A 183 5.42 11.31 15.63
N GLN A 184 4.87 12.48 15.33
CA GLN A 184 4.73 13.03 13.99
C GLN A 184 5.87 14.02 13.69
N ALA A 185 6.53 13.85 12.54
CA ALA A 185 7.57 14.72 12.04
C ALA A 185 7.01 16.01 11.38
N ALA A 186 5.75 15.97 10.94
CA ALA A 186 5.00 17.10 10.41
C ALA A 186 3.50 16.92 10.70
N LYS A 187 2.72 18.01 10.67
CA LYS A 187 1.26 17.95 10.80
C LYS A 187 0.64 17.12 9.66
N PRO A 188 -0.48 16.41 9.89
CA PRO A 188 -1.21 15.73 8.82
C PRO A 188 -1.67 16.71 7.74
N LYS A 189 -1.70 16.26 6.49
CA LYS A 189 -2.15 17.06 5.34
C LYS A 189 -2.90 16.20 4.31
N PRO A 190 -3.69 16.80 3.40
CA PRO A 190 -4.18 16.08 2.23
C PRO A 190 -3.02 15.45 1.45
N TYR A 191 -3.21 14.22 0.97
CA TYR A 191 -2.29 13.56 0.05
C TYR A 191 -2.59 13.98 -1.39
N GLU A 192 -1.58 14.53 -2.05
CA GLU A 192 -1.66 15.00 -3.44
C GLU A 192 -0.97 13.97 -4.37
N PRO A 193 -1.72 13.16 -5.12
CA PRO A 193 -1.14 12.19 -6.04
C PRO A 193 -0.55 12.88 -7.28
N ALA A 194 0.62 12.42 -7.74
CA ALA A 194 1.18 12.90 -9.00
C ALA A 194 0.41 12.34 -10.23
N LYS A 195 -0.01 11.07 -10.14
CA LYS A 195 -0.68 10.30 -11.18
C LYS A 195 -1.96 9.66 -10.59
N THR A 196 -3.00 9.53 -11.41
CA THR A 196 -4.28 8.90 -11.07
C THR A 196 -4.59 7.85 -12.12
N ALA A 197 -4.96 6.64 -11.69
CA ALA A 197 -5.52 5.63 -12.56
C ALA A 197 -6.98 5.95 -12.86
N VAL A 198 -7.31 5.90 -14.14
CA VAL A 198 -8.66 6.06 -14.69
C VAL A 198 -9.12 4.66 -15.04
N LEU A 199 -10.08 4.13 -14.27
CA LEU A 199 -10.64 2.79 -14.44
C LEU A 199 -11.97 2.91 -15.17
N ALA A 200 -11.96 2.63 -16.47
CA ALA A 200 -13.11 2.73 -17.37
C ALA A 200 -13.77 1.37 -17.60
N GLY A 201 -15.09 1.28 -17.35
CA GLY A 201 -15.92 0.14 -17.69
C GLY A 201 -17.00 0.56 -18.69
N GLU A 202 -17.03 -0.07 -19.87
CA GLU A 202 -18.05 0.17 -20.90
C GLU A 202 -19.46 -0.09 -20.36
N THR A 203 -20.42 0.77 -20.73
CA THR A 203 -21.74 0.78 -20.11
C THR A 203 -22.81 1.38 -21.03
N ALA A 204 -24.04 0.88 -20.94
CA ALA A 204 -25.23 1.45 -21.56
C ALA A 204 -25.85 2.59 -20.72
N ALA A 205 -25.03 3.39 -20.03
CA ALA A 205 -25.47 4.30 -18.97
C ALA A 205 -26.52 5.33 -19.43
N THR A 206 -27.71 5.23 -18.85
CA THR A 206 -28.85 6.12 -19.04
C THR A 206 -28.76 7.34 -18.11
N GLY A 207 -27.99 8.34 -18.51
CA GLY A 207 -27.74 9.53 -17.69
C GLY A 207 -27.07 10.68 -18.44
N THR A 208 -26.41 11.59 -17.72
CA THR A 208 -25.67 12.70 -18.34
C THR A 208 -24.39 12.16 -18.95
N VAL A 209 -24.29 12.14 -20.29
CA VAL A 209 -23.06 11.73 -20.97
C VAL A 209 -22.24 12.95 -21.38
N LYS A 210 -20.96 12.97 -21.01
CA LYS A 210 -19.98 14.02 -21.35
C LYS A 210 -18.87 13.47 -22.25
N ALA A 211 -18.27 14.29 -23.09
CA ALA A 211 -17.05 13.91 -23.80
C ALA A 211 -15.89 13.73 -22.80
N TRP A 212 -15.08 12.68 -22.97
CA TRP A 212 -13.87 12.48 -22.18
C TRP A 212 -12.75 13.44 -22.64
N PRO A 213 -12.12 14.21 -21.75
CA PRO A 213 -11.21 15.31 -22.14
C PRO A 213 -9.71 14.91 -22.20
N LEU A 214 -9.38 13.62 -22.04
CA LEU A 214 -8.00 13.11 -22.04
C LEU A 214 -7.80 12.06 -23.15
N ALA A 215 -6.67 11.36 -23.12
CA ALA A 215 -6.39 10.23 -24.02
C ALA A 215 -7.51 9.16 -23.98
N PRO A 216 -7.71 8.39 -25.06
CA PRO A 216 -8.88 7.55 -25.24
C PRO A 216 -9.01 6.47 -24.14
N LEU A 217 -10.25 6.10 -23.82
CA LEU A 217 -10.56 5.11 -22.79
C LEU A 217 -10.49 3.67 -23.29
N GLY A 218 -10.61 3.43 -24.60
CA GLY A 218 -10.43 2.10 -25.20
C GLY A 218 -8.99 1.59 -25.16
N ASP A 219 -8.00 2.48 -25.22
CA ASP A 219 -6.55 2.17 -25.20
C ASP A 219 -6.02 1.67 -23.84
N GLY A 220 -6.88 1.53 -22.82
CA GLY A 220 -6.48 1.10 -21.48
C GLY A 220 -6.13 -0.38 -21.36
N VAL A 221 -5.17 -0.71 -20.50
CA VAL A 221 -4.82 -2.11 -20.20
C VAL A 221 -5.90 -2.76 -19.31
N ARG A 222 -6.19 -4.04 -19.55
CA ARG A 222 -7.14 -4.84 -18.75
C ARG A 222 -6.58 -5.11 -17.35
N GLU A 223 -6.89 -4.25 -16.39
CA GLU A 223 -6.42 -4.34 -15.00
C GLU A 223 -7.56 -3.94 -14.05
N ALA A 224 -7.55 -4.41 -12.80
CA ALA A 224 -8.55 -4.04 -11.78
C ALA A 224 -10.03 -4.22 -12.22
N GLY A 225 -10.30 -5.19 -13.10
CA GLY A 225 -11.64 -5.45 -13.66
C GLY A 225 -12.15 -4.39 -14.64
N ALA A 226 -11.29 -3.51 -15.14
CA ALA A 226 -11.63 -2.40 -16.03
C ALA A 226 -10.58 -2.25 -17.16
N LEU A 227 -10.77 -1.25 -18.03
CA LEU A 227 -9.67 -0.68 -18.82
C LEU A 227 -9.00 0.40 -17.96
N CYS A 228 -7.71 0.28 -17.73
CA CYS A 228 -6.92 1.21 -16.92
C CYS A 228 -6.00 2.06 -17.81
N THR A 229 -6.10 3.38 -17.66
CA THR A 229 -5.11 4.34 -18.17
C THR A 229 -4.56 5.19 -17.00
N LEU A 230 -3.37 5.75 -17.16
CA LEU A 230 -2.79 6.68 -16.18
C LEU A 230 -2.83 8.11 -16.71
N ALA A 231 -3.26 9.04 -15.86
CA ALA A 231 -3.29 10.46 -16.16
C ALA A 231 -2.60 11.28 -15.04
N PRO A 232 -1.95 12.42 -15.34
CA PRO A 232 -1.49 13.34 -14.32
C PRO A 232 -2.69 13.85 -13.52
N ALA A 233 -2.68 13.72 -12.18
CA ALA A 233 -3.90 13.89 -11.37
C ALA A 233 -4.59 15.25 -11.60
N ARG A 234 -3.80 16.33 -11.70
CA ARG A 234 -4.25 17.70 -12.00
C ARG A 234 -4.95 17.91 -13.36
N LYS A 235 -4.94 16.92 -14.25
CA LYS A 235 -5.65 16.94 -15.54
C LYS A 235 -6.95 16.13 -15.53
N VAL A 236 -7.19 15.32 -14.49
CA VAL A 236 -8.35 14.41 -14.46
C VAL A 236 -9.62 15.19 -14.07
N PRO A 237 -10.71 15.11 -14.86
CA PRO A 237 -11.95 15.77 -14.52
C PRO A 237 -12.62 15.13 -13.30
N ALA A 238 -13.40 15.91 -12.55
CA ALA A 238 -14.22 15.38 -11.47
C ALA A 238 -15.29 14.41 -12.01
N THR A 239 -15.21 13.15 -11.61
CA THR A 239 -16.17 12.08 -11.98
C THR A 239 -17.23 11.89 -10.90
N ARG A 240 -18.43 11.49 -11.30
CA ARG A 240 -19.51 11.05 -10.40
C ARG A 240 -20.23 9.83 -11.00
N PRO A 241 -20.90 8.97 -10.20
CA PRO A 241 -21.59 7.78 -10.71
C PRO A 241 -22.71 8.06 -11.72
N ASP A 242 -23.30 9.27 -11.71
CA ASP A 242 -24.36 9.71 -12.64
C ASP A 242 -23.85 10.22 -14.00
N ILE A 243 -22.52 10.31 -14.18
CA ILE A 243 -21.89 10.84 -15.38
C ILE A 243 -21.28 9.70 -16.20
N GLY A 244 -21.86 9.45 -17.37
CA GLY A 244 -21.23 8.65 -18.42
C GLY A 244 -20.19 9.46 -19.18
N TRP A 245 -19.11 8.80 -19.62
CA TRP A 245 -18.03 9.43 -20.39
C TRP A 245 -17.94 8.82 -21.79
N ARG A 246 -17.97 9.66 -22.83
CA ARG A 246 -17.89 9.23 -24.22
C ARG A 246 -16.45 9.33 -24.73
N SER A 247 -15.95 8.22 -25.24
CA SER A 247 -14.66 8.06 -25.91
C SER A 247 -14.83 7.09 -27.07
N GLU A 248 -14.23 7.35 -28.23
CA GLU A 248 -14.26 6.46 -29.41
C GLU A 248 -15.67 5.97 -29.82
N GLY A 249 -16.69 6.83 -29.67
CA GLY A 249 -18.10 6.49 -29.91
C GLY A 249 -18.77 5.65 -28.81
N LYS A 250 -17.99 4.95 -27.98
CA LYS A 250 -18.45 4.17 -26.81
C LYS A 250 -18.78 5.07 -25.61
N THR A 251 -19.51 4.50 -24.64
CA THR A 251 -19.85 5.17 -23.38
C THR A 251 -19.32 4.35 -22.20
N TYR A 252 -18.66 5.02 -21.27
CA TYR A 252 -17.94 4.42 -20.14
C TYR A 252 -18.40 4.98 -18.81
N SER A 253 -18.51 4.11 -17.82
CA SER A 253 -18.45 4.46 -16.40
C SER A 253 -16.98 4.63 -16.02
N VAL A 254 -16.64 5.66 -15.27
CA VAL A 254 -15.24 5.95 -14.88
C VAL A 254 -15.13 6.03 -13.36
N ARG A 255 -14.21 5.25 -12.81
CA ARG A 255 -13.78 5.31 -11.41
C ARG A 255 -12.36 5.84 -11.36
N LEU A 256 -12.08 6.77 -10.45
CA LEU A 256 -10.75 7.33 -10.26
C LEU A 256 -10.08 6.70 -9.04
N ARG A 257 -8.82 6.30 -9.21
CA ARG A 257 -7.97 5.79 -8.13
C ARG A 257 -6.64 6.55 -8.13
N PRO A 258 -6.37 7.42 -7.14
CA PRO A 258 -5.04 7.96 -6.90
C PRO A 258 -3.98 6.85 -6.88
N LEU A 259 -2.82 7.06 -7.49
CA LEU A 259 -1.65 6.21 -7.24
C LEU A 259 -1.00 6.65 -5.92
N LEU A 260 -0.55 5.66 -5.15
CA LEU A 260 0.26 5.87 -3.94
C LEU A 260 1.76 5.84 -4.29
N PRO A 261 2.69 6.32 -3.44
CA PRO A 261 4.09 6.57 -3.82
C PRO A 261 4.89 5.42 -4.44
N ALA A 262 4.55 4.16 -4.13
CA ALA A 262 5.17 2.96 -4.69
C ALA A 262 4.33 2.30 -5.81
N GLU A 263 3.37 3.03 -6.38
CA GLU A 263 2.52 2.59 -7.49
C GLU A 263 2.80 3.50 -8.69
N SER A 264 3.13 2.90 -9.81
CA SER A 264 3.70 3.54 -11.00
C SER A 264 2.96 3.20 -12.29
N SER A 265 2.25 2.08 -12.28
CA SER A 265 1.61 1.41 -13.42
C SER A 265 0.19 0.95 -13.06
N CYS A 266 -0.60 0.56 -14.06
CA CYS A 266 -1.90 -0.07 -13.85
C CYS A 266 -1.83 -1.47 -13.23
N ARG A 267 -0.67 -2.14 -13.21
CA ARG A 267 -0.48 -3.45 -12.57
C ARG A 267 -0.35 -3.33 -11.05
N ASP A 268 0.15 -2.19 -10.57
CA ASP A 268 0.42 -1.95 -9.14
C ASP A 268 -0.87 -1.74 -8.31
N ILE A 269 -2.04 -1.78 -8.96
CA ILE A 269 -3.34 -1.42 -8.38
C ILE A 269 -4.42 -2.52 -8.44
N ALA A 270 -4.04 -3.75 -8.80
CA ALA A 270 -4.96 -4.90 -8.96
C ALA A 270 -5.60 -5.41 -7.64
#